data_AF-A0A259LKH8-F1
#
_entry.id   AF-A0A259LKH8-F1
#
_cell.length_a   1.000
_cell.length_b   1.000
_cell.length_c   1.000
_cell.angle_alpha   90.00
_cell.angle_beta   90.00
_cell.angle_gamma   90.00
#
_symmetry.space_group_name_H-M   'P 1'
#
loop_
_entity.id
_entity.type
_entity.pdbx_description
1 polymer ?
#
loop_
_entity_poly.entity_id
_entity_poly.type
_entity_poly.pdbx_seq_one_letter_code
_entity_poly.pdbx_strand_id
1 'polypeptide(L)'
;MRELFTADSGPLLINITLLAILFIVAIAIARLRSLFAIVMLSGVYSLVSAAWYIAVDAVDVGYTEAAVGAGMSTAVLLGAMLLTARTAKPEKPLSKIGPFLVCGATAVMLIYATVDLPGLGDPNSPANTGPGMTYVQINWFDTGVPNVVTSVLASYRGFDTMGETVVVFVAGLAVAMLLGFGERSLAETLRNKKRKDKEGDAS
;
A
#
# COMPACT_ATOMS: atom_id res chain seq x y z
N MET A 1 -16.25 34.38 2.27
CA MET A 1 -14.88 34.32 1.68
C MET A 1 -13.77 34.71 2.65
N ARG A 2 -13.98 35.60 3.64
CA ARG A 2 -12.96 35.96 4.64
C ARG A 2 -12.89 35.05 5.89
N GLU A 3 -13.86 34.17 6.09
CA GLU A 3 -13.84 33.20 7.22
C GLU A 3 -13.11 31.89 6.92
N LEU A 4 -12.53 31.75 5.72
CA LEU A 4 -11.76 30.57 5.33
C LEU A 4 -10.28 30.65 5.76
N PHE A 5 -9.88 31.70 6.49
CA PHE A 5 -8.48 31.97 6.87
C PHE A 5 -8.35 32.26 8.38
N THR A 6 -8.86 31.37 9.23
CA THR A 6 -8.49 31.29 10.66
C THR A 6 -7.35 30.27 10.84
N ALA A 7 -6.70 30.22 12.01
CA ALA A 7 -5.51 29.38 12.26
C ALA A 7 -5.67 27.88 11.89
N ASP A 8 -6.91 27.38 11.84
CA ASP A 8 -7.25 25.99 11.45
C ASP A 8 -7.35 25.76 9.93
N SER A 9 -7.31 26.82 9.11
CA SER A 9 -7.44 26.69 7.65
C SER A 9 -6.21 26.10 6.99
N GLY A 10 -5.03 26.26 7.60
CA GLY A 10 -3.76 25.78 7.05
C GLY A 10 -3.74 24.26 6.82
N PRO A 11 -3.91 23.45 7.88
CA PRO A 11 -3.97 21.98 7.75
C PRO A 11 -5.09 21.51 6.82
N LEU A 12 -6.26 22.15 6.88
CA LEU A 12 -7.39 21.83 6.00
C LEU A 12 -7.04 22.07 4.52
N LEU A 13 -6.43 23.21 4.19
CA LEU A 13 -6.01 23.53 2.81
C LEU A 13 -4.96 22.54 2.31
N ILE A 14 -4.01 22.13 3.16
CA ILE A 14 -3.01 21.11 2.83
C ILE A 14 -3.71 19.79 2.50
N ASN A 15 -4.61 19.32 3.37
CA ASN A 15 -5.34 18.08 3.16
C ASN A 15 -6.17 18.09 1.87
N ILE A 16 -6.94 19.16 1.63
CA ILE A 16 -7.73 19.29 0.41
C ILE A 16 -6.82 19.31 -0.82
N THR A 17 -5.68 20.01 -0.76
CA THR A 17 -4.73 20.08 -1.87
C THR A 17 -4.12 18.71 -2.18
N LEU A 18 -3.67 17.97 -1.17
CA LEU A 18 -3.10 16.64 -1.34
C LEU A 18 -4.14 15.65 -1.89
N LEU A 19 -5.36 15.67 -1.36
CA LEU A 19 -6.47 14.85 -1.86
C LEU A 19 -6.85 15.20 -3.30
N ALA A 20 -6.86 16.48 -3.67
CA ALA A 20 -7.10 16.93 -5.03
C ALA A 20 -6.00 16.43 -5.99
N ILE A 21 -4.73 16.48 -5.58
CA ILE A 21 -3.61 15.92 -6.35
C ILE A 21 -3.81 14.41 -6.54
N LEU A 22 -4.13 13.66 -5.49
CA LEU A 22 -4.41 12.22 -5.58
C LEU A 22 -5.53 11.92 -6.58
N PHE A 23 -6.62 12.69 -6.52
CA PHE A 23 -7.74 12.53 -7.45
C PHE A 23 -7.33 12.79 -8.91
N ILE A 24 -6.55 13.85 -9.16
CA ILE A 24 -6.03 14.17 -10.50
C ILE A 24 -5.09 13.05 -11.00
N VAL A 25 -4.19 12.57 -10.15
CA VAL A 25 -3.25 11.48 -10.48
C VAL A 25 -4.01 10.19 -10.78
N ALA A 26 -5.05 9.85 -10.00
CA ALA A 26 -5.89 8.69 -10.25
C ALA A 26 -6.59 8.76 -11.61
N ILE A 27 -7.13 9.94 -11.98
CA ILE A 27 -7.69 10.16 -13.32
C ILE A 27 -6.62 10.00 -14.40
N ALA A 28 -5.42 10.56 -14.20
CA ALA A 28 -4.32 10.44 -15.14
C ALA A 28 -3.92 8.97 -15.36
N ILE A 29 -3.79 8.18 -14.29
CA ILE A 29 -3.50 6.74 -14.34
C ILE A 29 -4.58 6.01 -15.16
N ALA A 30 -5.86 6.28 -14.91
CA ALA A 30 -6.97 5.64 -15.61
C ALA A 30 -7.06 5.98 -17.11
N ARG A 31 -6.46 7.10 -17.54
CA ARG A 31 -6.49 7.56 -18.94
C ARG A 31 -5.26 7.18 -19.74
N LEU A 32 -4.14 6.92 -19.08
CA LEU A 32 -2.90 6.56 -19.74
C LEU A 32 -2.93 5.13 -20.28
N ARG A 33 -2.10 4.89 -21.29
CA ARG A 33 -1.94 3.57 -21.92
C ARG A 33 -0.51 3.06 -21.88
N SER A 34 0.45 3.91 -21.53
CA SER A 34 1.83 3.53 -21.28
C SER A 34 1.93 2.90 -19.90
N LEU A 35 2.26 1.61 -19.82
CA LEU A 35 2.37 0.91 -18.55
C LEU A 35 3.51 1.48 -17.70
N PHE A 36 4.60 1.93 -18.33
CA PHE A 36 5.68 2.60 -17.62
C PHE A 36 5.18 3.86 -16.90
N ALA A 37 4.43 4.70 -17.63
CA ALA A 37 3.88 5.93 -17.05
C ALA A 37 2.85 5.63 -15.95
N ILE A 38 2.05 4.58 -16.11
CA ILE A 38 1.09 4.12 -15.09
C ILE A 38 1.81 3.68 -13.82
N VAL A 39 2.87 2.87 -13.93
CA VAL A 39 3.65 2.41 -12.77
C VAL A 39 4.33 3.59 -12.07
N MET A 40 4.96 4.49 -12.82
CA MET A 40 5.58 5.69 -12.23
C MET A 40 4.55 6.58 -11.53
N LEU A 41 3.39 6.83 -12.14
CA LEU A 41 2.33 7.62 -11.50
C LEU A 41 1.68 6.92 -10.31
N SER A 42 1.62 5.58 -10.31
CA SER A 42 1.15 4.83 -9.14
C SER A 42 2.12 5.00 -7.96
N GLY A 43 3.43 5.00 -8.22
CA GLY A 43 4.43 5.34 -7.20
C GLY A 43 4.31 6.78 -6.69
N VAL A 44 4.06 7.74 -7.58
CA VAL A 44 3.78 9.14 -7.20
C VAL A 44 2.50 9.24 -6.37
N TYR A 45 1.44 8.53 -6.75
CA TYR A 45 0.20 8.46 -5.99
C TYR A 45 0.48 8.00 -4.55
N SER A 46 1.20 6.88 -4.39
CA SER A 46 1.60 6.37 -3.08
C SER A 46 2.45 7.37 -2.27
N LEU A 47 3.37 8.09 -2.92
CA LEU A 47 4.18 9.09 -2.22
C LEU A 47 3.34 10.29 -1.74
N VAL A 48 2.36 10.73 -2.55
CA VAL A 48 1.44 11.81 -2.17
C VAL A 48 0.50 11.33 -1.05
N SER A 49 0.04 10.08 -1.06
CA SER A 49 -0.75 9.54 0.06
C SER A 49 0.07 9.37 1.33
N ALA A 50 1.36 9.00 1.23
CA ALA A 50 2.26 8.98 2.38
C ALA A 50 2.42 10.39 3.00
N ALA A 51 2.55 11.42 2.17
CA ALA A 51 2.57 12.81 2.64
C ALA A 51 1.25 13.21 3.29
N TRP A 52 0.11 12.75 2.75
CA TRP A 52 -1.20 12.97 3.35
C TRP A 52 -1.35 12.27 4.71
N TYR A 53 -0.88 11.03 4.87
CA TYR A 53 -0.87 10.34 6.16
C TYR A 53 -0.07 11.10 7.21
N ILE A 54 1.10 11.63 6.85
CA ILE A 54 1.90 12.47 7.75
C ILE A 54 1.14 13.77 8.09
N ALA A 55 0.43 14.37 7.13
CA ALA A 55 -0.36 15.58 7.36
C ALA A 55 -1.55 15.39 8.33
N VAL A 56 -2.00 14.15 8.53
CA VAL A 56 -3.03 13.79 9.51
C VAL A 56 -2.45 13.10 10.76
N ASP A 57 -1.17 13.34 11.06
CA ASP A 57 -0.42 12.79 12.20
C ASP A 57 -0.30 11.25 12.25
N ALA A 58 -0.52 10.58 11.11
CA ALA A 58 -0.35 9.14 10.96
C ALA A 58 1.05 8.80 10.41
N VAL A 59 2.09 9.20 11.14
CA VAL A 59 3.49 9.11 10.66
C VAL A 59 3.95 7.67 10.37
N ASP A 60 3.58 6.70 11.22
CA ASP A 60 3.97 5.30 11.02
C ASP A 60 3.31 4.71 9.77
N VAL A 61 2.04 5.05 9.51
CA VAL A 61 1.32 4.67 8.29
C VAL A 61 1.99 5.32 7.07
N GLY A 62 2.34 6.60 7.16
CA GLY A 62 3.05 7.33 6.11
C GLY A 62 4.39 6.70 5.74
N TYR A 63 5.20 6.26 6.73
CA TYR A 63 6.44 5.56 6.47
C TYR A 63 6.23 4.23 5.75
N THR A 64 5.23 3.44 6.18
CA THR A 64 4.92 2.16 5.52
C THR A 64 4.42 2.35 4.09
N GLU A 65 3.59 3.36 3.82
CA GLU A 65 3.11 3.67 2.47
C GLU A 65 4.24 4.13 1.55
N ALA A 66 5.16 4.97 2.06
CA ALA A 66 6.33 5.40 1.29
C ALA A 66 7.26 4.21 0.96
N ALA A 67 7.52 3.33 1.93
CA ALA A 67 8.42 2.20 1.74
C ALA A 67 7.80 1.12 0.82
N VAL A 68 6.54 0.74 1.07
CA VAL A 68 5.88 -0.36 0.36
C VAL A 68 5.21 0.12 -0.93
N GLY A 69 4.31 1.09 -0.85
CA GLY A 69 3.53 1.59 -1.98
C GLY A 69 4.41 2.30 -3.01
N ALA A 70 5.14 3.33 -2.59
CA ALA A 70 5.99 4.09 -3.50
C ALA A 70 7.29 3.34 -3.85
N GLY A 71 7.91 2.66 -2.88
CA GLY A 71 9.19 1.96 -3.07
C GLY A 71 9.04 0.55 -3.66
N MET A 72 8.65 -0.41 -2.82
CA MET A 72 8.72 -1.84 -3.14
C MET A 72 7.80 -2.23 -4.31
N SER A 73 6.54 -1.78 -4.31
CA SER A 73 5.57 -2.10 -5.37
C SER A 73 5.99 -1.52 -6.72
N THR A 74 6.52 -0.30 -6.75
CA THR A 74 7.07 0.30 -7.97
C THR A 74 8.23 -0.52 -8.52
N ALA A 75 9.17 -0.94 -7.66
CA ALA A 75 10.31 -1.77 -8.08
C ALA A 75 9.85 -3.12 -8.64
N VAL A 76 8.91 -3.79 -7.99
CA VAL A 76 8.35 -5.08 -8.45
C VAL A 76 7.60 -4.92 -9.77
N LEU A 77 6.76 -3.91 -9.92
CA LEU A 77 6.00 -3.66 -11.16
C LEU A 77 6.92 -3.28 -12.33
N LEU A 78 7.95 -2.46 -12.09
CA LEU A 78 8.97 -2.17 -13.10
C LEU A 78 9.79 -3.42 -13.46
N GLY A 79 10.11 -4.26 -12.48
CA GLY A 79 10.77 -5.55 -12.70
C GLY A 79 9.92 -6.50 -13.55
N ALA A 80 8.63 -6.63 -13.24
CA ALA A 80 7.67 -7.41 -14.03
C ALA A 80 7.55 -6.87 -15.46
N MET A 81 7.57 -5.55 -15.62
CA MET A 81 7.56 -4.88 -16.92
C MET A 81 8.76 -5.21 -17.82
N LEU A 82 9.89 -5.67 -17.27
CA LEU A 82 11.00 -6.17 -18.08
C LEU A 82 10.62 -7.43 -18.87
N LEU A 83 9.59 -8.14 -18.43
CA LEU A 83 9.12 -9.41 -19.02
C LEU A 83 7.73 -9.27 -19.68
N THR A 84 7.11 -8.09 -19.67
CA THR A 84 5.77 -7.88 -20.24
C THR A 84 5.74 -6.76 -21.29
N ALA A 85 4.60 -6.60 -21.97
CA ALA A 85 4.40 -5.50 -22.91
C ALA A 85 4.46 -4.13 -22.20
N ARG A 86 4.85 -3.07 -22.93
CA ARG A 86 4.96 -1.70 -22.39
C ARG A 86 3.70 -0.85 -22.56
N THR A 87 2.74 -1.32 -23.36
CA THR A 87 1.54 -0.57 -23.73
C THR A 87 0.30 -1.45 -23.54
N ALA A 88 -0.76 -0.85 -22.98
CA ALA A 88 -2.03 -1.51 -22.77
C ALA A 88 -2.70 -1.91 -24.10
N LYS A 89 -3.19 -3.15 -24.16
CA LYS A 89 -3.89 -3.71 -25.31
C LYS A 89 -5.11 -2.85 -25.68
N PRO A 90 -5.40 -2.63 -26.98
CA PRO A 90 -6.63 -1.94 -27.38
C PRO A 90 -7.87 -2.74 -27.00
N GLU A 91 -8.80 -2.05 -26.34
CA GLU A 91 -10.10 -2.57 -25.96
C GLU A 91 -11.21 -1.97 -26.82
N LYS A 92 -12.28 -2.74 -27.04
CA LYS A 92 -13.47 -2.26 -27.74
C LYS A 92 -14.23 -1.26 -26.87
N PRO A 93 -14.88 -0.22 -27.42
CA PRO A 93 -15.57 0.78 -26.60
C PRO A 93 -16.68 0.17 -25.74
N LEU A 94 -17.40 -0.84 -26.25
CA LEU A 94 -18.44 -1.54 -25.49
C LEU A 94 -17.90 -2.36 -24.31
N SER A 95 -16.65 -2.83 -24.34
CA SER A 95 -16.09 -3.59 -23.20
C SER A 95 -15.75 -2.69 -22.00
N LYS A 96 -15.78 -1.37 -22.16
CA LYS A 96 -15.54 -0.39 -21.08
C LYS A 96 -16.78 -0.11 -20.24
N ILE A 97 -17.97 -0.41 -20.75
CA ILE A 97 -19.24 -0.12 -20.07
C ILE A 97 -19.34 -0.94 -18.79
N GLY A 98 -18.98 -2.23 -18.83
CA GLY A 98 -18.98 -3.11 -17.66
C GLY A 98 -18.12 -2.59 -16.52
N PRO A 99 -16.80 -2.41 -16.72
CA PRO A 99 -15.91 -1.84 -15.71
C PRO A 99 -16.37 -0.46 -15.21
N PHE A 100 -16.87 0.40 -16.10
CA PHE A 100 -17.36 1.72 -15.70
C PHE A 100 -18.59 1.63 -14.79
N LEU A 101 -19.55 0.76 -15.09
CA LEU A 101 -20.72 0.52 -14.22
C LEU A 101 -20.31 -0.02 -12.86
N VAL A 102 -19.36 -0.97 -12.82
CA VAL A 102 -18.84 -1.52 -11.56
C VAL A 102 -18.16 -0.43 -10.74
N CYS A 103 -17.24 0.35 -11.33
CA CYS A 103 -16.58 1.46 -10.63
C CYS A 103 -17.59 2.51 -10.14
N GLY A 104 -18.59 2.85 -10.96
CA GLY A 104 -19.65 3.79 -10.59
C GLY A 104 -20.50 3.29 -9.42
N ALA A 105 -20.92 2.01 -9.46
CA ALA A 105 -21.66 1.39 -8.37
C ALA A 105 -20.84 1.34 -7.07
N THR A 106 -19.57 0.97 -7.15
CA THR A 106 -18.66 0.98 -6.00
C THR A 106 -18.47 2.39 -5.44
N ALA A 107 -18.30 3.41 -6.30
CA ALA A 107 -18.17 4.80 -5.86
C ALA A 107 -19.44 5.28 -5.11
N VAL A 108 -20.64 4.98 -5.64
CA VAL A 108 -21.90 5.31 -4.97
C VAL A 108 -22.03 4.60 -3.64
N MET A 109 -21.68 3.31 -3.57
CA MET A 109 -21.70 2.53 -2.32
C MET A 109 -20.75 3.11 -1.27
N LEU A 110 -19.52 3.49 -1.67
CA LEU A 110 -18.55 4.09 -0.76
C LEU A 110 -19.02 5.46 -0.25
N ILE A 111 -19.60 6.31 -1.11
CA ILE A 111 -20.16 7.60 -0.71
C ILE A 111 -21.37 7.41 0.23
N TYR A 112 -22.21 6.41 -0.02
CA TYR A 112 -23.32 6.09 0.88
C TYR A 112 -22.80 5.66 2.27
N ALA A 113 -21.76 4.82 2.31
CA ALA A 113 -21.14 4.39 3.56
C ALA A 113 -20.52 5.54 4.37
N THR A 114 -20.18 6.68 3.75
CA THR A 114 -19.66 7.84 4.51
C THR A 114 -20.73 8.60 5.28
N VAL A 115 -22.03 8.36 5.04
CA VAL A 115 -23.12 9.05 5.74
C VAL A 115 -23.16 8.67 7.22
N ASP A 116 -22.80 7.43 7.56
CA ASP A 116 -22.79 6.91 8.94
C ASP A 116 -21.44 7.16 9.65
N LEU A 117 -20.45 7.76 8.98
CA LEU A 117 -19.17 8.08 9.61
C LEU A 117 -19.28 9.31 10.52
N PRO A 118 -18.63 9.29 11.70
CA PRO A 118 -18.56 10.46 12.54
C PRO A 118 -17.86 11.61 11.80
N GLY A 119 -18.24 12.84 12.16
CA GLY A 119 -17.59 14.03 11.63
C GLY A 119 -16.08 13.98 11.89
N LEU A 120 -15.29 14.50 10.93
CA LEU A 120 -13.84 14.57 11.08
C LEU A 120 -13.49 15.35 12.37
N GLY A 121 -12.72 14.72 13.26
CA GLY A 121 -12.31 15.33 14.52
C GLY A 121 -13.35 15.33 15.64
N ASP A 122 -14.48 14.62 15.51
CA ASP A 122 -15.50 14.53 16.56
C ASP A 122 -14.91 13.90 17.84
N PRO A 123 -14.86 14.63 18.98
CA PRO A 123 -14.35 14.12 20.25
C PRO A 123 -15.16 12.94 20.79
N ASN A 124 -16.42 12.80 20.39
CA ASN A 124 -17.31 11.72 20.82
C ASN A 124 -17.31 10.53 19.85
N SER A 125 -16.47 10.56 18.80
CA SER A 125 -16.37 9.44 17.88
C SER A 125 -15.88 8.16 18.58
N PRO A 126 -16.24 6.96 18.08
CA PRO A 126 -15.74 5.71 18.63
C PRO A 126 -14.20 5.61 18.67
N ALA A 127 -13.52 6.26 17.72
CA ALA A 127 -12.05 6.33 17.70
C ALA A 127 -11.49 7.15 18.89
N ASN A 128 -12.18 8.22 19.29
CA ASN A 128 -11.77 9.14 20.36
C ASN A 128 -12.39 8.84 21.73
N THR A 129 -13.25 7.82 21.85
CA THR A 129 -13.88 7.44 23.13
C THR A 129 -13.72 5.96 23.45
N GLY A 130 -13.35 5.14 22.48
CA GLY A 130 -13.14 3.70 22.63
C GLY A 130 -11.75 3.34 23.16
N PRO A 131 -11.30 2.09 22.93
CA PRO A 131 -10.02 1.59 23.46
C PRO A 131 -8.80 2.36 22.96
N GLY A 132 -8.91 3.06 21.83
CA GLY A 132 -7.85 3.94 21.31
C GLY A 132 -7.40 4.99 22.32
N MET A 133 -8.33 5.59 23.07
CA MET A 133 -7.98 6.56 24.11
C MET A 133 -7.29 5.91 25.29
N THR A 134 -7.72 4.71 25.69
CA THR A 134 -7.05 3.96 26.76
C THR A 134 -5.60 3.72 26.39
N TYR A 135 -5.32 3.25 25.16
CA TYR A 135 -3.95 3.07 24.68
C TYR A 135 -3.13 4.36 24.84
N VAL A 136 -3.63 5.51 24.38
CA VAL A 136 -2.91 6.79 24.51
C VAL A 136 -2.65 7.18 25.97
N GLN A 137 -3.61 6.96 26.87
CA GLN A 137 -3.54 7.42 28.25
C GLN A 137 -2.56 6.61 29.12
N ILE A 138 -2.54 5.29 28.98
CA ILE A 138 -1.78 4.39 29.88
C ILE A 138 -0.58 3.72 29.21
N ASN A 139 -0.36 3.93 27.90
CA ASN A 139 0.68 3.26 27.08
C ASN A 139 2.02 3.05 27.79
N TRP A 140 2.56 4.15 28.35
CA TRP A 140 3.89 4.14 28.97
C TRP A 140 3.95 3.20 30.18
N PHE A 141 2.91 3.20 31.01
CA PHE A 141 2.86 2.39 32.22
C PHE A 141 2.64 0.90 31.92
N ASP A 142 1.89 0.59 30.87
CA ASP A 142 1.58 -0.79 30.49
C ASP A 142 2.72 -1.46 29.70
N THR A 143 3.38 -0.72 28.80
CA THR A 143 4.34 -1.32 27.84
C THR A 143 5.77 -0.80 27.93
N GLY A 144 5.99 0.38 28.53
CA GLY A 144 7.29 1.05 28.55
C GLY A 144 7.81 1.50 27.18
N VAL A 145 6.99 1.42 26.12
CA VAL A 145 7.35 1.82 24.75
C VAL A 145 6.84 3.24 24.48
N PRO A 146 7.68 4.19 24.03
CA PRO A 146 7.23 5.57 23.83
C PRO A 146 6.27 5.74 22.65
N ASN A 147 6.43 4.95 21.58
CA ASN A 147 5.53 5.00 20.42
C ASN A 147 4.27 4.15 20.67
N VAL A 148 3.11 4.82 20.74
CA VAL A 148 1.80 4.21 20.96
C VAL A 148 1.39 3.27 19.82
N VAL A 149 1.72 3.57 18.57
CA VAL A 149 1.36 2.69 17.44
C VAL A 149 2.17 1.39 17.53
N THR A 150 3.46 1.48 17.82
CA THR A 150 4.31 0.29 18.02
C THR A 150 3.80 -0.58 19.15
N SER A 151 3.39 0.00 20.29
CA SER A 151 2.86 -0.77 21.41
C SER A 151 1.50 -1.39 21.10
N VAL A 152 0.64 -0.71 20.34
CA VAL A 152 -0.62 -1.29 19.85
C VAL A 152 -0.37 -2.48 18.94
N LEU A 153 0.51 -2.36 17.95
CA LEU A 153 0.78 -3.45 17.01
C LEU A 153 1.52 -4.62 17.67
N ALA A 154 2.49 -4.36 18.55
CA ALA A 154 3.32 -5.42 19.12
C ALA A 154 2.76 -6.03 20.41
N SER A 155 2.04 -5.26 21.23
CA SER A 155 1.58 -5.68 22.56
C SER A 155 0.06 -5.86 22.60
N TYR A 156 -0.72 -4.77 22.52
CA TYR A 156 -2.19 -4.85 22.72
C TYR A 156 -2.90 -5.68 21.65
N ARG A 157 -2.44 -5.57 20.39
CA ARG A 157 -2.99 -6.26 19.21
C ARG A 157 -1.94 -7.11 18.49
N GLY A 158 -0.98 -7.66 19.25
CA GLY A 158 0.11 -8.50 18.72
C GLY A 158 -0.36 -9.70 17.89
N PHE A 159 -1.53 -10.27 18.21
CA PHE A 159 -2.10 -11.38 17.43
C PHE A 159 -2.51 -10.97 16.01
N ASP A 160 -3.02 -9.76 15.82
CA ASP A 160 -3.39 -9.26 14.48
C ASP A 160 -2.13 -9.10 13.61
N THR A 161 -1.07 -8.49 14.17
CA THR A 161 0.22 -8.31 13.48
C THR A 161 0.96 -9.63 13.23
N MET A 162 0.86 -10.61 14.14
CA MET A 162 1.37 -11.96 13.89
C MET A 162 0.66 -12.60 12.68
N GLY A 163 -0.67 -12.46 12.60
CA GLY A 163 -1.46 -12.93 11.47
C GLY A 163 -1.05 -12.27 10.15
N GLU A 164 -0.92 -10.94 10.14
CA GLU A 164 -0.44 -10.17 8.98
C GLU A 164 0.95 -10.64 8.53
N THR A 165 1.87 -10.86 9.48
CA THR A 165 3.24 -11.34 9.19
C THR A 165 3.21 -12.72 8.55
N VAL A 166 2.37 -13.63 9.03
CA VAL A 166 2.19 -14.97 8.43
C VAL A 166 1.66 -14.85 7.01
N VAL A 167 0.68 -13.98 6.74
CA VAL A 167 0.13 -13.76 5.39
C VAL A 167 1.21 -13.27 4.42
N VAL A 168 1.99 -12.26 4.81
CA VAL A 168 3.07 -11.73 3.97
C VAL A 168 4.16 -12.77 3.74
N PHE A 169 4.52 -13.53 4.77
CA PHE A 169 5.50 -14.62 4.66
C PHE A 169 5.04 -15.70 3.68
N VAL A 170 3.79 -16.16 3.79
CA VAL A 170 3.22 -17.16 2.87
C VAL A 170 3.12 -16.62 1.45
N ALA A 171 2.73 -15.36 1.26
CA ALA A 171 2.72 -14.72 -0.07
C ALA A 171 4.14 -14.68 -0.68
N GLY A 172 5.16 -14.33 0.11
CA GLY A 172 6.56 -14.36 -0.30
C GLY A 172 7.02 -15.76 -0.70
N LEU A 173 6.69 -16.79 0.09
CA LEU A 173 6.98 -18.19 -0.24
C LEU A 173 6.28 -18.63 -1.53
N ALA A 174 5.00 -18.29 -1.70
CA ALA A 174 4.23 -18.64 -2.88
C ALA A 174 4.85 -18.03 -4.15
N VAL A 175 5.22 -16.75 -4.10
CA VAL A 175 5.93 -16.07 -5.21
C VAL A 175 7.29 -16.73 -5.47
N ALA A 176 8.06 -17.06 -4.43
CA ALA A 176 9.36 -17.71 -4.59
C ALA A 176 9.25 -19.10 -5.24
N MET A 177 8.22 -19.88 -4.88
CA MET A 177 7.93 -21.17 -5.49
C MET A 177 7.51 -21.01 -6.96
N LEU A 178 6.66 -20.04 -7.29
CA LEU A 178 6.23 -19.75 -8.66
C LEU A 178 7.38 -19.29 -9.57
N LEU A 179 8.33 -18.52 -9.03
CA LEU A 179 9.51 -18.06 -9.79
C LEU A 179 10.60 -19.14 -9.95
N GLY A 180 10.42 -20.31 -9.32
CA GLY A 180 11.29 -21.47 -9.51
C GLY A 180 12.64 -21.37 -8.81
N PHE A 181 12.75 -20.63 -7.69
CA PHE A 181 13.98 -20.58 -6.90
C PHE A 181 14.44 -21.98 -6.46
N GLY A 182 13.52 -22.90 -6.19
CA GLY A 182 13.84 -24.30 -5.83
C GLY A 182 14.29 -25.16 -7.02
N GLU A 183 13.57 -25.13 -8.15
CA GLU A 183 13.89 -25.99 -9.31
C GLU A 183 15.14 -25.54 -10.06
N ARG A 184 15.34 -24.23 -10.25
CA ARG A 184 16.53 -23.70 -10.93
C ARG A 184 17.79 -23.91 -10.08
N SER A 185 17.70 -23.71 -8.77
CA SER A 185 18.81 -23.97 -7.83
C SER A 185 19.15 -25.46 -7.74
N LEU A 186 18.13 -26.34 -7.69
CA LEU A 186 18.33 -27.78 -7.67
C LEU A 186 18.94 -28.30 -8.99
N ALA A 187 18.42 -27.83 -10.14
CA ALA A 187 18.95 -28.19 -11.45
C ALA A 187 20.41 -27.74 -11.63
N GLU A 188 20.76 -26.55 -11.15
CA GLU A 188 22.14 -26.05 -11.16
C GLU A 188 23.07 -26.86 -10.25
N THR A 189 22.59 -27.24 -9.06
CA THR A 189 23.34 -28.11 -8.14
C THR A 189 23.63 -29.48 -8.77
N LEU A 190 22.62 -30.10 -9.38
CA LEU A 190 22.76 -31.39 -10.08
C LEU A 190 23.69 -31.29 -11.30
N ARG A 191 23.63 -30.18 -12.05
CA ARG A 191 24.52 -29.90 -13.18
C ARG A 191 25.98 -29.79 -12.74
N ASN A 192 26.24 -29.09 -11.63
CA ASN A 192 27.59 -28.94 -11.07
C ASN A 192 28.14 -30.27 -10.52
N LYS A 193 27.29 -31.11 -9.91
CA LYS A 193 27.68 -32.45 -9.46
C LYS A 193 28.13 -33.35 -10.63
N LYS A 194 27.31 -33.43 -11.69
CA LYS A 194 27.65 -34.18 -12.92
C LYS A 194 28.96 -33.73 -13.57
N ARG A 195 29.29 -32.43 -13.47
CA ARG A 195 30.52 -31.88 -14.02
C ARG A 195 31.76 -32.27 -13.21
N LYS A 196 31.66 -32.26 -11.87
CA LYS A 196 32.71 -32.78 -10.98
C LYS A 196 32.96 -34.27 -11.17
N ASP A 197 31.90 -35.07 -11.30
CA ASP A 197 32.02 -36.51 -11.50
C ASP A 197 32.76 -36.83 -12.82
N LYS A 198 32.52 -36.04 -13.89
CA LYS A 198 33.25 -36.16 -15.16
C LYS A 198 34.72 -35.70 -15.11
N GLU A 199 35.04 -34.73 -14.26
CA GLU A 199 36.42 -34.26 -14.07
C GLU A 199 37.23 -35.24 -13.20
N GLY A 200 36.58 -35.99 -12.31
CA GLY A 200 37.20 -37.03 -11.48
C GLY A 200 37.51 -38.34 -12.21
N ASP A 201 36.68 -38.75 -13.18
CA ASP A 201 36.91 -39.95 -14.01
C ASP A 201 37.96 -39.76 -15.13
N ALA A 202 38.43 -38.52 -15.34
CA ALA A 202 39.42 -38.16 -16.35
C ALA A 202 40.85 -38.00 -15.80
N SER A 203 41.07 -38.30 -14.52
CA SER A 203 42.37 -38.30 -13.82
C SER A 203 42.82 -39.72 -13.49
#